data_AF-A0A248L7L3-F1
#
_entry.id   AF-A0A248L7L3-F1
#
_cell.length_a   1.000
_cell.length_b   1.000
_cell.length_c   1.000
_cell.angle_alpha   90.00
_cell.angle_beta   90.00
_cell.angle_gamma   90.00
#
_symmetry.space_group_name_H-M   'P 1'
#
loop_
_entity.id
_entity.type
_entity.pdbx_description
1 polymer ?
#
loop_
_entity_poly.entity_id
_entity_poly.type
_entity_poly.pdbx_seq_one_letter_code
_entity_poly.pdbx_strand_id
1 'polypeptide(L)'
;MQEKKLDFITTAEAILFVSSLFMWIYVAHTFVFIDSFASLFFMQSWWLLLPVMTFLMFLTSFISRRTAWRWSNPETEELNEKRKA
;
A
#
# COMPACT_ATOMS: atom_id res chain seq x y z
N MET A 1 20.91 20.83 -13.77
CA MET A 1 20.12 20.31 -12.63
C MET A 1 19.36 19.11 -13.14
N GLN A 2 19.64 17.90 -12.62
CA GLN A 2 18.88 16.71 -13.02
C GLN A 2 17.50 16.82 -12.39
N GLU A 3 16.49 17.09 -13.21
CA GLU A 3 15.09 16.95 -12.84
C GLU A 3 14.89 15.50 -12.40
N LYS A 4 14.86 15.28 -11.08
CA LYS A 4 14.62 13.97 -10.51
C LYS A 4 13.15 13.67 -10.82
N LYS A 5 12.92 13.02 -11.96
CA LYS A 5 11.62 12.53 -12.40
C LYS A 5 11.10 11.66 -11.26
N LEU A 6 10.17 12.22 -10.47
CA LEU A 6 9.57 11.52 -9.36
C LEU A 6 8.67 10.46 -9.96
N ASP A 7 9.19 9.24 -10.07
CA ASP A 7 8.37 8.11 -10.41
C ASP A 7 7.28 8.00 -9.33
N PHE A 8 6.04 8.17 -9.77
CA PHE A 8 4.84 8.15 -8.91
C PHE A 8 4.74 6.86 -8.08
N ILE A 9 5.30 5.78 -8.61
CA ILE A 9 5.42 4.48 -7.98
C ILE A 9 6.81 3.93 -8.31
N THR A 10 7.50 3.34 -7.35
CA THR A 10 8.78 2.67 -7.65
C THR A 10 8.50 1.26 -8.15
N THR A 11 9.44 0.69 -8.90
CA THR A 11 9.36 -0.71 -9.33
C THR A 11 9.10 -1.66 -8.17
N ALA A 12 9.73 -1.45 -7.01
CA ALA A 12 9.50 -2.25 -5.81
C ALA A 12 8.07 -2.14 -5.27
N GLU A 13 7.47 -0.95 -5.29
CA GLU A 13 6.08 -0.76 -4.87
C GLU A 13 5.08 -1.36 -5.85
N ALA A 14 5.35 -1.23 -7.15
CA ALA A 14 4.55 -1.87 -8.18
C ALA A 14 4.58 -3.40 -8.02
N ILE A 15 5.75 -3.99 -7.76
CA ILE A 15 5.89 -5.42 -7.48
C ILE A 15 5.09 -5.79 -6.23
N LEU A 16 5.27 -5.09 -5.10
CA LEU A 16 4.52 -5.39 -3.87
C LEU A 16 3.00 -5.31 -4.09
N PHE A 17 2.54 -4.31 -4.82
CA PHE A 17 1.11 -4.13 -5.13
C PHE A 17 0.57 -5.27 -6.00
N VAL A 18 1.24 -5.57 -7.12
CA VAL A 18 0.81 -6.63 -8.04
C VAL A 18 0.90 -8.00 -7.37
N SER A 19 1.98 -8.29 -6.64
CA SER A 19 2.13 -9.53 -5.88
C SER A 19 1.06 -9.69 -4.81
N SER A 20 0.75 -8.62 -4.07
CA SER A 20 -0.37 -8.60 -3.11
C SER A 20 -1.70 -8.95 -3.80
N LEU A 21 -1.96 -8.38 -4.97
CA LEU A 21 -3.19 -8.65 -5.73
C LEU A 21 -3.29 -10.13 -6.15
N PHE A 22 -2.20 -10.73 -6.64
CA PHE A 22 -2.18 -12.16 -6.96
C PHE A 22 -2.38 -13.04 -5.71
N MET A 23 -1.78 -12.68 -4.58
CA MET A 23 -2.00 -13.38 -3.31
C MET A 23 -3.45 -13.29 -2.85
N TRP A 24 -4.10 -12.14 -3.01
CA TRP A 24 -5.52 -11.97 -2.74
C TRP A 24 -6.40 -12.84 -3.64
N ILE A 25 -6.11 -12.92 -4.95
CA ILE A 25 -6.83 -13.79 -5.88
C ILE A 25 -6.64 -15.27 -5.49
N TYR A 26 -5.41 -15.67 -5.17
CA TYR A 26 -5.10 -17.03 -4.74
C TYR A 26 -5.89 -17.40 -3.48
N VAL A 27 -5.85 -16.53 -2.47
CA VAL A 27 -6.60 -16.71 -1.23
C VAL A 27 -8.10 -16.73 -1.52
N ALA A 28 -8.64 -15.79 -2.29
CA ALA A 28 -10.07 -15.76 -2.65
C ALA A 28 -10.52 -17.07 -3.34
N HIS A 29 -9.74 -17.59 -4.29
CA HIS A 29 -10.03 -18.86 -4.97
C HIS A 29 -9.96 -20.06 -4.02
N THR A 30 -9.02 -20.06 -3.08
CA THR A 30 -8.85 -21.16 -2.11
C THR A 30 -9.87 -21.08 -0.97
N PHE A 31 -10.37 -19.89 -0.66
CA PHE A 31 -11.29 -19.59 0.45
C PHE A 31 -12.77 -19.57 0.05
N VAL A 32 -13.13 -19.90 -1.19
CA VAL A 32 -14.53 -20.08 -1.65
C VAL A 32 -15.32 -21.10 -0.78
N PHE A 33 -14.65 -21.84 0.12
CA PHE A 33 -15.25 -22.78 1.07
C PHE A 33 -15.45 -22.27 2.51
N ILE A 34 -15.32 -20.97 2.78
CA ILE A 34 -15.63 -20.40 4.10
C ILE A 34 -17.07 -19.87 4.13
N ASP A 35 -17.99 -20.68 4.68
CA ASP A 35 -19.40 -20.34 4.88
C ASP A 35 -19.63 -19.33 6.02
N SER A 36 -18.62 -19.07 6.87
CA SER A 36 -18.79 -18.25 8.08
C SER A 36 -17.56 -17.44 8.49
N PHE A 37 -17.78 -16.19 8.92
CA PHE A 37 -16.76 -15.31 9.51
C PHE A 37 -16.00 -15.95 10.68
N ALA A 38 -16.60 -16.92 11.37
CA ALA A 38 -15.95 -17.64 12.48
C ALA A 38 -14.74 -18.46 12.03
N SER A 39 -14.68 -18.92 10.78
CA SER A 39 -13.53 -19.67 10.29
C SER A 39 -12.36 -18.81 9.80
N LEU A 40 -12.45 -17.48 9.93
CA LEU A 40 -11.33 -16.54 9.76
C LEU A 40 -10.29 -16.60 10.88
N PHE A 41 -10.53 -17.37 11.96
CA PHE A 41 -9.59 -17.57 13.05
C PHE A 41 -8.97 -18.97 13.10
N PHE A 42 -9.28 -19.84 12.13
CA PHE A 42 -8.61 -21.14 12.02
C PHE A 42 -7.21 -20.99 11.41
N MET A 43 -6.37 -21.99 11.58
CA MET A 43 -4.98 -22.03 11.11
C MET A 43 -4.84 -21.74 9.61
N GLN A 44 -5.87 -22.04 8.81
CA GLN A 44 -5.97 -21.68 7.39
C GLN A 44 -5.88 -20.16 7.16
N SER A 45 -6.44 -19.35 8.06
CA SER A 45 -6.56 -17.89 7.95
C SER A 45 -5.25 -17.15 8.12
N TRP A 46 -4.18 -17.82 8.57
CA TRP A 46 -2.84 -17.25 8.57
C TRP A 46 -2.34 -16.95 7.14
N TRP A 47 -2.89 -17.63 6.14
CA TRP A 47 -2.62 -17.33 4.73
C TRP A 47 -3.25 -16.01 4.26
N LEU A 48 -4.29 -15.49 4.93
CA LEU A 48 -4.84 -14.14 4.68
C LEU A 48 -3.91 -13.04 5.19
N LEU A 49 -3.06 -13.34 6.17
CA LEU A 49 -2.14 -12.38 6.77
C LEU A 49 -1.05 -11.93 5.79
N LEU A 50 -0.61 -12.83 4.90
CA LEU A 50 0.41 -12.53 3.88
C LEU A 50 -0.01 -11.45 2.87
N PRO A 51 -1.15 -11.55 2.15
CA PRO A 51 -1.60 -10.50 1.25
C PRO A 51 -1.90 -9.19 2.00
N VAL A 52 -2.40 -9.25 3.23
CA VAL A 52 -2.64 -8.05 4.06
C VAL A 52 -1.33 -7.35 4.40
N MET A 53 -0.32 -8.08 4.90
CA MET A 53 0.95 -7.48 5.29
C MET A 53 1.73 -6.92 4.10
N THR A 54 1.71 -7.62 2.97
CA THR A 54 2.37 -7.15 1.74
C THR A 54 1.67 -5.91 1.16
N PHE A 55 0.34 -5.85 1.23
CA PHE A 55 -0.41 -4.64 0.90
C PHE A 55 -0.09 -3.47 1.84
N LEU A 56 -0.02 -3.72 3.15
CA LEU A 56 0.34 -2.69 4.14
C LEU A 56 1.78 -2.19 3.96
N MET A 57 2.73 -3.05 3.61
CA MET A 57 4.10 -2.63 3.27
C MET A 57 4.13 -1.74 2.03
N PHE A 58 3.39 -2.10 0.99
CA PHE A 58 3.21 -1.23 -0.18
C PHE A 58 2.60 0.13 0.23
N LEU A 59 1.51 0.11 0.99
CA LEU A 59 0.78 1.31 1.39
C LEU A 59 1.62 2.23 2.28
N THR A 60 2.33 1.67 3.27
CA THR A 60 3.21 2.43 4.16
C THR A 60 4.41 3.02 3.41
N SER A 61 5.02 2.28 2.48
CA SER A 61 6.08 2.81 1.59
C SER A 61 5.55 3.97 0.74
N PHE A 62 4.38 3.77 0.12
CA PHE A 62 3.78 4.75 -0.77
C PHE A 62 3.39 6.04 -0.04
N ILE A 63 2.72 5.91 1.11
CA ILE A 63 2.33 7.05 1.96
C ILE A 63 3.57 7.74 2.53
N SER A 64 4.56 6.99 3.02
CA SER A 64 5.78 7.56 3.60
C SER A 64 6.51 8.41 2.58
N ARG A 65 6.68 7.93 1.35
CA ARG A 65 7.28 8.73 0.27
C ARG A 65 6.44 9.91 -0.14
N ARG A 66 5.12 9.77 -0.22
CA ARG A 66 4.24 10.89 -0.57
C ARG A 66 4.26 11.98 0.51
N THR A 67 4.35 11.58 1.77
CA THR A 67 4.40 12.49 2.92
C THR A 67 5.77 13.15 3.03
N ALA A 68 6.85 12.38 2.87
CA ALA A 68 8.22 12.90 2.80
C ALA A 68 8.39 13.85 1.62
N TRP A 69 7.81 13.53 0.46
CA TRP A 69 7.85 14.40 -0.71
C TRP A 69 7.09 15.70 -0.47
N ARG A 70 5.89 15.63 0.14
CA ARG A 70 5.11 16.81 0.55
C ARG A 70 5.84 17.70 1.56
N TRP A 71 6.59 17.10 2.49
CA TRP A 71 7.39 17.83 3.48
C TRP A 71 8.67 18.43 2.88
N SER A 72 9.28 17.76 1.89
CA SER A 72 10.50 18.22 1.22
C SER A 72 10.28 19.30 0.16
N ASN A 73 9.02 19.64 -0.15
CA ASN A 73 8.68 20.55 -1.24
C ASN A 73 8.15 21.89 -0.65
N PRO A 74 9.00 22.93 -0.56
CA PRO A 74 8.68 24.18 0.13
C PRO A 74 7.52 24.98 -0.51
N GLU A 75 7.25 24.79 -1.81
CA GLU A 75 6.08 25.40 -2.47
C GLU A 75 4.73 24.94 -1.88
N THR A 76 4.67 23.75 -1.29
CA THR A 76 3.45 23.24 -0.66
C THR A 76 3.18 23.82 0.73
N GLU A 77 4.20 24.31 1.44
CA GLU A 77 4.00 25.00 2.73
C GLU A 77 3.39 26.38 2.52
N GLU A 78 3.89 27.17 1.56
CA GLU A 78 3.35 28.50 1.26
C GLU A 78 1.87 28.44 0.83
N LEU A 79 1.47 27.43 0.05
CA LEU A 79 0.09 27.22 -0.39
C LEU A 79 -0.85 26.78 0.74
N ASN A 80 -0.32 26.16 1.79
CA ASN A 80 -1.10 25.67 2.92
C ASN A 80 -1.18 26.73 4.04
N GLU A 81 -0.15 27.58 4.17
CA GLU A 81 -0.15 28.77 5.02
C GLU A 81 -1.11 29.84 4.45
N LYS A 82 -1.08 30.10 3.14
CA LYS A 82 -2.07 30.98 2.46
C LYS A 82 -3.51 30.47 2.52
N ARG A 83 -3.73 29.20 2.82
CA ARG A 83 -5.08 28.61 2.97
C ARG A 83 -5.58 28.64 4.42
N LYS A 84 -4.69 28.94 5.38
CA LYS A 84 -4.98 29.07 6.81
C LYS A 84 -5.01 30.53 7.28
N ALA A 85 -4.37 31.44 6.54
CA ALA A 85 -4.55 32.90 6.67
C ALA A 85 -5.83 33.36 5.97
#